data_AF-M6Q4D6-F1
#
_entry.id   AF-M6Q4D6-F1
#
_cell.length_a   1.000
_cell.length_b   1.000
_cell.length_c   1.000
_cell.angle_alpha   90.00
_cell.angle_beta   90.00
_cell.angle_gamma   90.00
#
_symmetry.space_group_name_H-M   'P 1'
#
loop_
_entity.id
_entity.type
_entity.pdbx_description
1 polymer ?
#
loop_
_entity_poly.entity_id
_entity_poly.type
_entity_poly.pdbx_seq_one_letter_code
_entity_poly.pdbx_strand_id
1 'polypeptide(L)'
;MNQSKLKRKYRKGLTLIELAVVVIILGALIALVYSNFKPGEISDDTAVLKLKKDAYELQSHLERYAQRYGTYPSDEQGLEALVEKPTTGDVPEDWKPVLTKKAAINDPWGTPYKLKRDANGDVQLITMGKDKKEGGEGKNADFNILNEDEYPTDFRRK
;
A
#
# COMPACT_ATOMS: atom_id res chain seq x y z
N MET A 1 -70.83 26.48 12.56
CA MET A 1 -69.86 25.40 12.84
C MET A 1 -69.33 24.90 11.50
N ASN A 2 -68.19 25.40 11.03
CA ASN A 2 -67.69 25.16 9.67
C ASN A 2 -66.55 24.12 9.72
N GLN A 3 -66.81 22.89 9.26
CA GLN A 3 -65.84 21.80 9.25
C GLN A 3 -65.05 21.84 7.93
N SER A 4 -63.85 22.42 7.95
CA SER A 4 -62.91 22.38 6.83
C SER A 4 -62.34 20.97 6.67
N LYS A 5 -62.82 20.25 5.65
CA LYS A 5 -62.26 18.94 5.28
C LYS A 5 -60.84 19.12 4.72
N LEU A 6 -59.83 18.84 5.53
CA LEU A 6 -58.43 18.78 5.10
C LEU A 6 -58.27 17.67 4.05
N LYS A 7 -58.05 18.03 2.78
CA LYS A 7 -57.71 17.08 1.71
C LYS A 7 -56.35 16.47 2.01
N ARG A 8 -56.34 15.20 2.45
CA ARG A 8 -55.11 14.41 2.61
C ARG A 8 -54.48 14.24 1.23
N LYS A 9 -53.33 14.89 0.99
CA LYS A 9 -52.51 14.65 -0.21
C LYS A 9 -52.10 13.18 -0.20
N TYR A 10 -52.57 12.40 -1.16
CA TYR A 10 -52.06 11.05 -1.38
C TYR A 10 -50.58 11.15 -1.76
N ARG A 11 -49.71 10.62 -0.89
CA ARG A 11 -48.31 10.40 -1.23
C ARG A 11 -48.28 9.25 -2.24
N LYS A 12 -47.87 9.52 -3.47
CA LYS A 12 -47.58 8.46 -4.44
C LYS A 12 -46.38 7.67 -3.89
N GLY A 13 -46.56 6.36 -3.72
CA GLY A 13 -45.48 5.44 -3.37
C GLY A 13 -44.63 5.13 -4.60
N LEU A 14 -43.42 4.62 -4.35
CA LEU A 14 -42.54 4.10 -5.39
C LEU A 14 -43.21 2.94 -6.13
N THR A 15 -43.07 2.93 -7.44
CA THR A 15 -43.52 1.83 -8.31
C THR A 15 -42.44 0.75 -8.39
N LEU A 16 -42.86 -0.49 -8.70
CA LEU A 16 -41.92 -1.59 -8.94
C LEU A 16 -40.96 -1.29 -10.11
N ILE A 17 -41.44 -0.55 -11.12
CA ILE A 17 -40.64 -0.19 -12.29
C ILE A 17 -39.54 0.84 -11.95
N GLU A 18 -39.82 1.82 -11.09
CA GLU A 18 -38.79 2.76 -10.62
C GLU A 18 -37.68 2.03 -9.87
N LEU A 19 -38.04 1.08 -9.01
CA LEU A 19 -37.04 0.28 -8.29
C LEU A 19 -36.22 -0.60 -9.26
N ALA A 20 -36.87 -1.20 -10.26
CA ALA A 20 -36.19 -2.02 -11.26
C ALA A 20 -35.15 -1.22 -12.05
N VAL A 21 -35.49 0.00 -12.50
CA VAL A 21 -34.56 0.88 -13.21
C VAL A 21 -33.36 1.26 -12.35
N VAL A 22 -33.55 1.55 -11.06
CA VAL A 22 -32.45 1.87 -10.13
C VAL A 22 -31.48 0.70 -9.98
N VAL A 23 -31.98 -0.53 -9.81
CA VAL A 23 -31.12 -1.71 -9.68
C VAL A 23 -30.32 -1.97 -10.95
N ILE A 24 -30.92 -1.76 -12.12
CA ILE A 24 -30.23 -1.89 -13.42
C ILE A 24 -29.10 -0.86 -13.54
N ILE A 25 -29.35 0.40 -13.21
CA ILE A 25 -28.33 1.46 -13.24
C ILE A 25 -27.20 1.15 -12.25
N LEU A 26 -27.52 0.70 -11.04
CA LEU A 26 -26.52 0.30 -10.04
C LEU A 26 -25.66 -0.87 -10.54
N GLY A 27 -26.27 -1.89 -11.14
CA GLY A 27 -25.54 -3.02 -11.73
C GLY A 27 -24.61 -2.59 -12.86
N ALA A 28 -25.07 -1.70 -13.74
CA ALA A 28 -24.26 -1.14 -14.83
C ALA A 28 -23.07 -0.31 -14.31
N LEU A 29 -23.28 0.51 -13.28
CA LEU A 29 -22.20 1.29 -12.65
C LEU A 29 -21.15 0.38 -11.99
N ILE A 30 -21.58 -0.66 -11.27
CA ILE A 30 -20.67 -1.65 -10.67
C ILE A 30 -19.83 -2.33 -11.76
N ALA A 31 -20.44 -2.69 -12.90
CA ALA A 31 -19.73 -3.32 -14.02
C ALA A 31 -18.66 -2.40 -14.63
N LEU A 32 -18.95 -1.11 -14.80
CA LEU A 32 -17.99 -0.13 -15.33
C LEU A 32 -16.80 0.11 -14.37
N VAL A 33 -17.07 0.16 -13.06
CA VAL A 33 -16.01 0.32 -12.05
C VAL A 33 -15.10 -0.92 -12.03
N TYR A 34 -15.66 -2.12 -12.16
CA TYR A 34 -14.89 -3.36 -12.15
C TYR A 34 -14.02 -3.54 -13.42
N SER A 35 -14.51 -3.09 -14.59
CA SER A 35 -13.78 -3.25 -15.87
C SER A 35 -12.46 -2.48 -15.96
N ASN A 36 -12.27 -1.44 -15.14
CA ASN A 36 -11.01 -0.67 -15.09
C ASN A 36 -10.04 -1.18 -14.01
N PHE A 37 -10.44 -2.21 -13.25
CA PHE A 37 -9.58 -2.82 -12.26
C PHE A 37 -8.78 -3.95 -12.94
N LYS A 38 -7.54 -3.65 -13.31
CA LYS A 38 -6.55 -4.69 -13.63
C LYS A 38 -5.77 -5.00 -12.35
N PRO A 39 -6.16 -6.00 -11.55
CA PRO A 39 -5.35 -6.42 -10.42
C PRO A 39 -4.00 -6.91 -10.95
N GLY A 40 -2.93 -6.16 -10.66
CA GLY A 40 -1.55 -6.55 -10.96
C GLY A 40 -0.81 -5.74 -12.03
N GLU A 41 -1.45 -4.80 -12.73
CA GLU A 41 -0.77 -3.95 -13.71
C GLU A 41 -0.68 -2.51 -13.22
N ILE A 42 0.25 -2.25 -12.29
CA ILE A 42 0.61 -0.89 -11.89
C ILE A 42 1.42 -0.24 -13.02
N SER A 43 1.10 0.99 -13.40
CA SER A 43 1.91 1.72 -14.39
C SER A 43 3.28 2.04 -13.81
N ASP A 44 4.31 2.14 -14.66
CA ASP A 44 5.67 2.43 -14.19
C ASP A 44 5.75 3.77 -13.45
N ASP A 45 5.04 4.80 -13.94
CA ASP A 45 4.95 6.10 -13.27
C ASP A 45 4.34 5.99 -11.87
N THR A 46 3.33 5.13 -11.71
CA THR A 46 2.71 4.88 -10.39
C THR A 46 3.64 4.06 -9.49
N ALA A 47 4.38 3.11 -10.06
CA ALA A 47 5.40 2.35 -9.33
C ALA A 47 6.48 3.27 -8.78
N VAL A 48 7.05 4.16 -9.61
CA VAL A 48 8.08 5.12 -9.19
C VAL A 48 7.57 6.05 -8.09
N LEU A 49 6.35 6.57 -8.24
CA LEU A 49 5.76 7.43 -7.21
C LEU A 49 5.60 6.68 -5.88
N LYS A 50 5.17 5.41 -5.93
CA LYS A 50 5.05 4.57 -4.75
C LYS A 50 6.42 4.26 -4.14
N LEU A 51 7.43 3.89 -4.93
CA LEU A 51 8.79 3.62 -4.44
C LEU A 51 9.37 4.82 -3.69
N LYS A 52 9.27 6.04 -4.26
CA LYS A 52 9.73 7.27 -3.60
C LYS A 52 9.01 7.55 -2.29
N LYS A 53 7.69 7.35 -2.29
CA LYS A 53 6.87 7.51 -1.08
C LYS A 53 7.26 6.49 -0.01
N ASP A 54 7.36 5.22 -0.39
CA ASP A 54 7.70 4.11 0.49
C ASP A 54 9.11 4.33 1.08
N ALA A 55 10.08 4.82 0.29
CA ALA A 55 11.42 5.14 0.75
C ALA A 55 11.39 6.14 1.92
N TYR A 56 10.67 7.25 1.76
CA TYR A 56 10.54 8.27 2.80
C TYR A 56 9.80 7.75 4.04
N GLU A 57 8.65 7.09 3.86
CA GLU A 57 7.85 6.60 4.98
C GLU A 57 8.59 5.51 5.76
N LEU A 58 9.12 4.49 5.08
CA LEU A 58 9.81 3.37 5.72
C LEU A 58 11.09 3.82 6.43
N GLN A 59 11.87 4.73 5.83
CA GLN A 59 13.03 5.32 6.50
C GLN A 59 12.64 6.01 7.80
N SER A 60 11.60 6.85 7.78
CA SER A 60 11.12 7.52 8.99
C SER A 60 10.64 6.54 10.08
N HIS A 61 9.98 5.44 9.68
CA HIS A 61 9.56 4.39 10.61
C HIS A 61 10.75 3.63 11.21
N LEU A 62 11.76 3.32 10.40
CA LEU A 62 12.99 2.68 10.86
C LEU A 62 13.73 3.57 11.85
N GLU A 63 13.86 4.86 11.56
CA GLU A 63 14.48 5.82 12.47
C GLU A 63 13.73 5.89 13.80
N ARG A 64 12.40 5.91 13.77
CA ARG A 64 11.57 5.86 14.99
C ARG A 64 11.77 4.56 15.78
N TYR A 65 11.91 3.43 15.09
CA TYR A 65 12.22 2.15 15.74
C TYR A 65 13.58 2.24 16.44
N ALA A 66 14.61 2.70 15.74
CA ALA A 66 15.96 2.85 16.27
C ALA A 66 16.05 3.86 17.43
N GLN A 67 15.31 4.96 17.37
CA GLN A 67 15.22 5.92 18.47
C GLN A 67 14.61 5.31 19.74
N ARG A 68 13.67 4.36 19.60
CA ARG A 68 13.02 3.71 20.74
C ARG A 68 13.86 2.58 21.32
N TYR A 69 14.43 1.75 20.46
CA TYR A 69 15.09 0.50 20.84
C TYR A 69 16.63 0.54 20.72
N GLY A 70 17.19 1.69 20.35
CA GLY A 70 18.63 1.91 20.21
C GLY A 70 19.25 1.40 18.90
N THR A 71 18.56 0.53 18.16
CA THR A 71 19.05 -0.05 16.91
C THR A 71 17.90 -0.31 15.93
N TYR A 72 18.21 -0.34 14.64
CA TYR A 72 17.29 -0.84 13.61
C TYR A 72 17.03 -2.34 13.80
N PRO A 73 15.91 -2.87 13.25
CA PRO A 73 15.71 -4.31 13.19
C PRO A 73 16.91 -5.02 12.55
N SER A 74 17.15 -6.25 12.96
CA SER A 74 18.17 -7.10 12.33
C SER A 74 17.68 -7.65 10.99
N ASP A 75 18.60 -8.13 10.16
CA ASP A 75 18.29 -8.74 8.86
C ASP A 75 17.37 -9.97 9.01
N GLU A 76 17.47 -10.70 10.12
CA GLU A 76 16.59 -11.84 10.44
C GLU A 76 15.18 -11.41 10.86
N GLN A 77 15.06 -10.26 11.52
CA GLN A 77 13.77 -9.70 11.94
C GLN A 77 13.06 -8.97 10.79
N GLY A 78 13.83 -8.40 9.86
CA GLY A 78 13.33 -7.73 8.67
C GLY A 78 12.49 -6.48 8.95
N LEU A 79 11.74 -6.04 7.94
CA LEU A 79 10.78 -4.95 8.07
C LEU A 79 9.51 -5.37 8.82
N GLU A 80 9.27 -6.67 8.93
CA GLU A 80 8.17 -7.27 9.67
C GLU A 80 8.18 -6.81 11.13
N ALA A 81 9.36 -6.57 11.71
CA ALA A 81 9.56 -6.01 13.03
C ALA A 81 8.88 -4.65 13.28
N LEU A 82 8.59 -3.90 12.21
CA LEU A 82 7.88 -2.64 12.29
C LEU A 82 6.36 -2.83 12.46
N VAL A 83 5.83 -3.97 12.02
CA VAL A 83 4.38 -4.25 11.97
C VAL A 83 3.96 -5.22 13.07
N GLU A 84 4.76 -6.25 13.32
CA GLU A 84 4.48 -7.36 14.23
C GLU A 84 5.67 -7.58 15.18
N LYS A 85 5.39 -8.09 16.39
CA LYS A 85 6.43 -8.31 17.40
C LYS A 85 7.42 -9.35 16.87
N PRO A 86 8.73 -9.05 16.79
CA PRO A 86 9.72 -10.02 16.36
C PRO A 86 9.74 -11.22 17.31
N THR A 87 10.03 -12.40 16.76
CA THR A 87 10.15 -13.66 17.52
C THR A 87 11.59 -14.19 17.55
N THR A 88 12.48 -13.56 16.80
CA THR A 88 13.89 -13.91 16.62
C THR A 88 14.78 -12.72 17.00
N GLY A 89 16.04 -13.01 17.30
CA GLY A 89 17.03 -12.00 17.71
C GLY A 89 16.75 -11.38 19.07
N ASP A 90 17.29 -10.17 19.28
CA ASP A 90 17.04 -9.37 20.48
C ASP A 90 15.68 -8.67 20.32
N VAL A 91 14.71 -9.07 21.15
CA VAL A 91 13.32 -8.61 21.07
C VAL A 91 13.05 -7.63 22.21
N PRO A 92 12.75 -6.35 21.92
CA PRO A 92 12.43 -5.38 22.96
C PRO A 92 11.24 -5.82 23.82
N GLU A 93 11.39 -5.75 25.14
CA GLU A 93 10.33 -6.14 26.08
C GLU A 93 9.08 -5.27 25.90
N ASP A 94 9.26 -3.96 25.69
CA ASP A 94 8.22 -2.96 25.47
C ASP A 94 7.89 -2.72 23.98
N TRP A 95 8.07 -3.76 23.15
CA TRP A 95 7.77 -3.67 21.72
C TRP A 95 6.35 -3.15 21.45
N LYS A 96 6.23 -2.19 20.53
CA LYS A 96 4.95 -1.69 20.01
C LYS A 96 5.05 -1.54 18.49
N PRO A 97 3.96 -1.75 17.74
CA PRO A 97 3.97 -1.58 16.29
C PRO A 97 4.32 -0.14 15.93
N VAL A 98 5.24 0.01 14.98
CA VAL A 98 5.64 1.30 14.39
C VAL A 98 4.83 1.58 13.13
N LEU A 99 4.39 0.51 12.46
CA LEU A 99 3.49 0.48 11.31
C LEU A 99 2.23 -0.31 11.66
N THR A 100 1.08 0.14 11.15
CA THR A 100 -0.21 -0.50 11.39
C THR A 100 -0.69 -1.36 10.23
N LYS A 101 -0.16 -1.14 9.02
CA LYS A 101 -0.58 -1.81 7.80
C LYS A 101 0.53 -2.70 7.27
N LYS A 102 0.32 -4.01 7.26
CA LYS A 102 1.27 -4.98 6.68
C LYS A 102 1.54 -4.73 5.19
N ALA A 103 0.56 -4.24 4.43
CA ALA A 103 0.78 -3.90 3.03
C ALA A 103 1.73 -2.71 2.81
N ALA A 104 2.06 -1.92 3.86
CA ALA A 104 2.97 -0.79 3.74
C ALA A 104 4.44 -1.21 3.58
N ILE A 105 4.80 -2.43 3.98
CA ILE A 105 6.14 -2.98 3.75
C ILE A 105 6.27 -3.67 2.38
N ASN A 106 5.21 -3.66 1.56
CA ASN A 106 5.23 -4.24 0.22
C ASN A 106 5.50 -3.17 -0.84
N ASP A 107 6.32 -3.57 -1.81
CA ASP A 107 6.66 -2.81 -3.00
C ASP A 107 5.45 -2.66 -3.97
N PRO A 108 5.58 -1.88 -5.06
CA PRO A 108 4.50 -1.66 -6.01
C PRO A 108 3.94 -2.93 -6.66
N TRP A 109 4.73 -4.01 -6.67
CA TRP A 109 4.39 -5.29 -7.28
C TRP A 109 3.88 -6.31 -6.24
N GLY A 110 3.84 -5.92 -4.97
CA GLY A 110 3.28 -6.69 -3.86
C GLY A 110 4.28 -7.60 -3.16
N THR A 111 5.58 -7.42 -3.40
CA THR A 111 6.64 -8.16 -2.72
C THR A 111 7.13 -7.35 -1.50
N PRO A 112 7.27 -7.95 -0.30
CA PRO A 112 7.87 -7.26 0.83
C PRO A 112 9.28 -6.75 0.50
N TYR A 113 9.60 -5.51 0.87
CA TYR A 113 10.96 -5.00 0.78
C TYR A 113 11.87 -5.78 1.73
N LYS A 114 13.13 -5.98 1.34
CA LYS A 114 14.15 -6.58 2.19
C LYS A 114 14.95 -5.49 2.91
N LEU A 115 15.02 -5.58 4.24
CA LEU A 115 15.95 -4.78 5.03
C LEU A 115 17.34 -5.41 4.94
N LYS A 116 18.34 -4.60 4.60
CA LYS A 116 19.76 -5.00 4.64
C LYS A 116 20.61 -3.88 5.23
N ARG A 117 21.83 -4.20 5.63
CA ARG A 117 22.87 -3.21 5.94
C ARG A 117 23.98 -3.26 4.91
N ASP A 118 24.49 -2.09 4.54
CA ASP A 118 25.64 -1.99 3.66
C ASP A 118 26.97 -2.19 4.41
N ALA A 119 28.10 -2.03 3.70
CA ALA A 119 29.43 -2.17 4.29
C ALA A 119 29.78 -1.08 5.34
N ASN A 120 29.09 0.06 5.30
CA ASN A 120 29.25 1.16 6.27
C ASN A 120 28.30 1.01 7.46
N GLY A 121 27.37 0.06 7.40
CA GLY A 121 26.32 -0.16 8.40
C GLY A 121 25.06 0.67 8.15
N ASP A 122 24.98 1.38 7.02
CA ASP A 122 23.81 2.13 6.61
C ASP A 122 22.69 1.19 6.16
N VAL A 123 21.46 1.59 6.45
CA VAL A 123 20.27 0.80 6.11
C VAL A 123 19.99 0.88 4.62
N GLN A 124 19.66 -0.26 4.01
CA GLN A 124 19.18 -0.38 2.65
C GLN A 124 17.80 -1.04 2.63
N LEU A 125 16.93 -0.56 1.73
CA LEU A 125 15.62 -1.17 1.47
C LEU A 125 15.59 -1.68 0.05
N ILE A 126 15.64 -2.99 -0.12
CA ILE A 126 15.76 -3.64 -1.43
C ILE A 126 14.38 -4.11 -1.91
N THR A 127 13.99 -3.71 -3.11
CA THR A 127 12.86 -4.33 -3.86
C THR A 127 13.39 -5.44 -4.76
N MET A 128 12.55 -6.45 -5.05
CA MET A 128 12.83 -7.50 -6.06
C MET A 128 12.37 -7.12 -7.47
N GLY A 129 12.04 -5.85 -7.68
CA GLY A 129 11.49 -5.39 -8.94
C GLY A 129 10.18 -6.10 -9.33
N LYS A 130 9.88 -6.03 -10.63
CA LYS A 130 8.61 -6.52 -11.18
C LYS A 130 8.51 -8.05 -11.26
N ASP A 131 9.64 -8.77 -11.29
CA ASP A 131 9.65 -10.23 -11.45
C ASP A 131 9.53 -11.00 -10.12
N LYS A 132 9.71 -10.30 -8.99
CA LYS A 132 9.59 -10.82 -7.62
C LYS A 132 10.63 -11.91 -7.30
N LYS A 133 11.79 -11.85 -7.95
CA LYS A 133 12.89 -12.80 -7.77
C LYS A 133 14.16 -12.04 -7.47
N GLU A 134 15.14 -12.74 -6.89
CA GLU A 134 16.46 -12.14 -6.68
C GLU A 134 17.19 -12.00 -8.02
N GLY A 135 17.85 -10.85 -8.20
CA GLY A 135 18.61 -10.50 -9.41
C GLY A 135 17.78 -9.72 -10.42
N GLY A 136 17.81 -10.14 -11.68
CA GLY A 136 17.09 -9.47 -12.77
C GLY A 136 17.81 -8.25 -13.37
N GLU A 137 17.18 -7.67 -14.39
CA GLU A 137 17.69 -6.51 -15.14
C GLU A 137 16.57 -5.50 -15.42
N GLY A 138 16.94 -4.23 -15.59
CA GLY A 138 15.98 -3.15 -15.86
C GLY A 138 14.88 -3.10 -14.78
N LYS A 139 13.62 -3.13 -15.19
CA LYS A 139 12.46 -3.13 -14.26
C LYS A 139 12.33 -4.38 -13.38
N ASN A 140 13.06 -5.43 -13.68
CA ASN A 140 13.10 -6.66 -12.90
C ASN A 140 14.31 -6.71 -11.97
N ALA A 141 15.20 -5.71 -12.00
CA ALA A 141 16.38 -5.70 -11.16
C ALA A 141 16.03 -5.48 -9.68
N ASP A 142 16.82 -6.08 -8.81
CA ASP A 142 16.91 -5.71 -7.40
C ASP A 142 17.64 -4.36 -7.25
N PHE A 143 17.08 -3.43 -6.48
CA PHE A 143 17.73 -2.14 -6.18
C PHE A 143 17.31 -1.55 -4.84
N ASN A 144 18.17 -0.69 -4.29
CA ASN A 144 17.90 0.06 -3.06
C ASN A 144 16.96 1.25 -3.32
N ILE A 145 15.78 1.24 -2.72
CA ILE A 145 14.80 2.32 -2.92
C ILE A 145 15.16 3.61 -2.18
N LEU A 146 16.08 3.55 -1.22
CA LEU A 146 16.59 4.73 -0.49
C LEU A 146 17.59 5.54 -1.31
N ASN A 147 18.12 4.97 -2.40
CA ASN A 147 19.08 5.63 -3.27
C ASN A 147 18.51 5.75 -4.69
N GLU A 148 18.06 6.95 -5.08
CA GLU A 148 17.47 7.17 -6.40
C GLU A 148 18.46 6.90 -7.55
N ASP A 149 19.78 7.04 -7.30
CA ASP A 149 20.82 6.78 -8.29
C ASP A 149 21.02 5.29 -8.59
N GLU A 150 20.38 4.40 -7.83
CA GLU A 150 20.36 2.95 -8.08
C GLU A 150 19.12 2.52 -8.87
N TYR A 151 18.13 3.40 -9.07
CA TYR A 151 16.89 3.03 -9.77
C TYR A 151 17.21 2.65 -11.21
N PRO A 152 16.62 1.58 -11.77
CA PRO A 152 16.76 1.24 -13.18
C PRO A 152 16.50 2.43 -14.10
N THR A 153 17.26 2.53 -15.21
CA THR A 153 17.13 3.63 -16.17
C THR A 153 15.72 3.75 -16.74
N ASP A 154 14.99 2.64 -16.83
CA ASP A 154 13.59 2.62 -17.25
C ASP A 154 12.64 3.39 -16.32
N PHE A 155 13.03 3.57 -15.04
CA PHE A 155 12.29 4.33 -14.04
C PHE A 155 12.79 5.77 -13.87
N ARG A 156 14.00 6.07 -14.36
CA ARG A 156 14.53 7.44 -14.45
C ARG A 156 13.86 8.10 -15.66
N ARG A 157 12.76 8.83 -15.43
CA ARG A 157 12.10 9.61 -16.49
C ARG A 157 13.11 10.45 -17.27
N LYS A 158 12.91 10.49 -18.60
CA LYS A 158 13.40 11.56 -19.48
C LYS A 158 12.81 12.91 -19.09
#